data_AF-A0ABD2NDH1-F1
#
_entry.id   AF-A0ABD2NDH1-F1
#
_cell.length_a   1.000
_cell.length_b   1.000
_cell.length_c   1.000
_cell.angle_alpha   90.00
_cell.angle_beta   90.00
_cell.angle_gamma   90.00
#
_symmetry.space_group_name_H-M   'P 1'
#
loop_
_entity.id
_entity.type
_entity.pdbx_description
1 polymer ?
#
loop_
_entity_poly.entity_id
_entity_poly.type
_entity_poly.pdbx_seq_one_letter_code
_entity_poly.pdbx_strand_id
1 'polypeptide(L)'
;MDSAITFSPCKIRLLVDGGAESWVSWVESSSQEKCHLLPPHLVTGDFDSIKPETLEKFKQNKAIQIIHTPDQNYTDFTKALVEFNKYQLQNNIKIENIYVLTTIGERMDHAGTYIVNIPQSLRNSKEWCGLIPIGSPGIVTTSGLKWNLNNTKMEFGLLVSTSNTYDGSPEVKIETNSSILWTMGIKGFCDR
;
A
#
# COMPACT_ATOMS: atom_id res chain seq x y z
N MET A 1 8.29 23.73 8.69
CA MET A 1 7.10 23.05 9.23
C MET A 1 6.21 22.84 8.03
N ASP A 2 5.85 21.59 7.74
CA ASP A 2 4.92 21.11 6.71
C ASP A 2 5.53 19.90 6.00
N SER A 3 5.49 18.77 6.69
CA SER A 3 5.68 17.45 6.08
C SER A 3 4.66 16.48 6.67
N ALA A 4 3.40 16.93 6.71
CA ALA A 4 2.28 16.03 6.63
C ALA A 4 2.36 15.36 5.26
N ILE A 5 2.29 14.03 5.17
CA ILE A 5 1.98 13.36 3.91
C ILE A 5 0.55 13.76 3.59
N THR A 6 0.37 14.94 3.01
CA THR A 6 -0.89 15.35 2.40
C THR A 6 -0.99 14.49 1.15
N PHE A 7 -1.99 13.61 1.12
CA PHE A 7 -2.43 12.94 -0.10
C PHE A 7 -2.86 14.01 -1.12
N SER A 8 -1.89 14.66 -1.77
CA SER A 8 -2.06 15.50 -2.97
C SER A 8 -3.13 14.85 -3.86
N PRO A 9 -4.13 15.59 -4.37
CA PRO A 9 -5.48 15.09 -4.53
C PRO A 9 -5.54 13.76 -5.29
N CYS A 10 -5.50 12.66 -4.53
CA CYS A 10 -5.59 11.32 -5.08
C CYS A 10 -6.98 11.21 -5.71
N LYS A 11 -7.02 11.01 -7.04
CA LYS A 11 -8.29 10.91 -7.79
C LYS A 11 -9.14 9.73 -7.31
N ILE A 12 -8.50 8.66 -6.85
CA ILE A 12 -9.14 7.48 -6.27
C ILE A 12 -8.39 7.11 -4.99
N ARG A 13 -9.13 6.66 -3.96
CA ARG A 13 -8.63 6.24 -2.64
C ARG A 13 -9.38 4.96 -2.31
N LEU A 14 -8.67 3.86 -2.14
CA LEU A 14 -9.25 2.53 -1.99
C LEU A 14 -8.60 1.85 -0.78
N LEU A 15 -9.41 1.27 0.09
CA LEU A 15 -8.97 0.43 1.20
C LEU A 15 -9.34 -1.02 0.90
N VAL A 16 -8.46 -1.95 1.28
CA VAL A 16 -8.62 -3.40 1.04
C VAL A 16 -8.71 -4.11 2.38
N ASP A 17 -9.85 -4.71 2.66
CA ASP A 17 -10.16 -5.52 3.84
C ASP A 17 -9.42 -5.11 5.13
N GLY A 18 -8.54 -5.95 5.70
CA GLY A 18 -7.78 -5.65 6.92
C GLY A 18 -6.86 -4.42 6.81
N GLY A 19 -6.51 -3.99 5.60
CA GLY A 19 -5.86 -2.71 5.36
C GLY A 19 -6.74 -1.51 5.73
N ALA A 20 -8.07 -1.65 5.68
CA ALA A 20 -8.99 -0.62 6.13
C ALA A 20 -8.96 -0.45 7.66
N GLU A 21 -8.87 -1.55 8.42
CA GLU A 21 -8.69 -1.51 9.88
C GLU A 21 -7.37 -0.83 10.27
N SER A 22 -6.29 -1.17 9.57
CA SER A 22 -4.97 -0.56 9.77
C SER A 22 -5.00 0.94 9.50
N TRP A 23 -5.70 1.37 8.45
CA TRP A 23 -5.89 2.78 8.13
C TRP A 23 -6.65 3.52 9.24
N VAL A 24 -7.76 2.96 9.73
CA VAL A 24 -8.53 3.58 10.84
C VAL A 24 -7.68 3.71 12.09
N SER A 25 -6.94 2.67 12.46
CA SER A 25 -6.03 2.71 13.63
C SER A 25 -4.96 3.79 13.50
N TRP A 26 -4.40 3.97 12.30
CA TRP A 26 -3.44 5.04 12.02
C TRP A 26 -4.06 6.44 12.10
N VAL A 27 -5.27 6.62 11.57
CA VAL A 27 -6.01 7.89 11.65
C VAL A 27 -6.39 8.22 13.10
N GLU A 28 -6.80 7.23 13.88
CA GLU A 28 -7.23 7.42 15.26
C GLU A 28 -6.04 7.75 16.19
N SER A 29 -4.87 7.12 15.95
CA SER A 29 -3.63 7.35 16.71
C SER A 29 -2.92 8.68 16.38
N SER A 30 -3.18 9.26 15.21
CA SER A 30 -2.60 10.55 14.81
C SER A 30 -3.41 11.71 15.41
N SER A 31 -2.91 12.29 16.51
CA SER A 31 -3.62 13.28 17.34
C SER A 31 -3.63 14.72 16.80
N GLN A 32 -2.87 15.05 15.75
CA GLN A 32 -2.66 16.44 15.29
C GLN A 32 -3.14 16.78 13.86
N GLU A 33 -3.57 15.82 13.02
CA GLU A 33 -3.93 16.08 11.60
C GLU A 33 -5.29 15.54 11.15
N LYS A 34 -6.23 15.32 12.07
CA LYS A 34 -7.57 14.77 11.74
C LYS A 34 -8.38 15.62 10.76
N CYS A 35 -8.07 16.90 10.61
CA CYS A 35 -8.95 17.88 9.95
C CYS A 35 -8.86 17.90 8.42
N HIS A 36 -7.94 17.18 7.79
CA HIS A 36 -7.70 17.29 6.34
C HIS A 36 -7.67 15.96 5.56
N LEU A 37 -7.95 14.83 6.21
CA LEU A 37 -8.00 13.54 5.53
C LEU A 37 -9.34 13.33 4.82
N LEU A 38 -9.28 13.21 3.50
CA LEU A 38 -10.45 12.86 2.70
C LEU A 38 -10.83 11.38 2.91
N PRO A 39 -12.13 11.05 2.98
CA PRO A 39 -12.57 9.67 3.11
C PRO A 39 -12.16 8.85 1.87
N PRO A 40 -11.97 7.52 2.01
CA PRO A 40 -11.77 6.65 0.86
C PRO A 40 -13.01 6.70 -0.05
N HIS A 41 -12.83 6.44 -1.34
CA HIS A 41 -13.95 6.27 -2.27
C HIS A 41 -14.47 4.84 -2.22
N LEU A 42 -13.59 3.86 -2.00
CA LEU A 42 -13.88 2.43 -2.07
C LEU A 42 -13.33 1.69 -0.85
N VAL A 43 -14.09 0.74 -0.33
CA VAL A 43 -13.62 -0.29 0.60
C VAL A 43 -14.02 -1.65 0.02
N THR A 44 -13.05 -2.52 -0.22
CA THR A 44 -13.25 -3.80 -0.93
C THR A 44 -12.65 -4.98 -0.18
N GLY A 45 -13.26 -6.16 -0.28
CA GLY A 45 -12.75 -7.39 0.33
C GLY A 45 -13.85 -8.44 0.51
N ASP A 46 -13.50 -9.65 0.89
CA ASP A 46 -14.46 -10.61 1.48
C ASP A 46 -14.80 -10.28 2.95
N PHE A 47 -14.05 -9.36 3.55
CA PHE A 47 -14.32 -8.77 4.87
C PHE A 47 -14.16 -9.75 6.03
N ASP A 48 -13.26 -10.71 5.90
CA ASP A 48 -12.92 -11.62 7.00
C ASP A 48 -11.85 -11.05 7.96
N SER A 49 -11.09 -10.04 7.50
CA SER A 49 -9.98 -9.45 8.26
C SER A 49 -10.31 -8.09 8.88
N ILE A 50 -11.22 -7.31 8.29
CA ILE A 50 -11.73 -6.06 8.87
C ILE A 50 -12.68 -6.35 10.05
N LYS A 51 -12.59 -5.55 11.12
CA LYS A 51 -13.53 -5.68 12.24
C LYS A 51 -14.94 -5.24 11.83
N PRO A 52 -16.01 -5.96 12.29
CA PRO A 52 -17.39 -5.58 11.99
C PRO A 52 -17.72 -4.15 12.39
N GLU A 53 -17.26 -3.66 13.55
CA GLU A 53 -17.51 -2.28 13.97
C GLU A 53 -16.90 -1.24 13.02
N THR A 54 -15.72 -1.53 12.48
CA THR A 54 -15.03 -0.64 11.54
C THR A 54 -15.72 -0.64 10.19
N LEU A 55 -16.17 -1.80 9.72
CA LEU A 55 -16.95 -1.91 8.48
C LEU A 55 -18.28 -1.14 8.59
N GLU A 56 -18.98 -1.23 9.74
CA GLU A 56 -20.21 -0.47 9.98
C GLU A 56 -19.98 1.05 9.99
N LYS A 57 -18.85 1.53 10.55
CA LYS A 57 -18.46 2.95 10.45
C LYS A 57 -18.36 3.41 8.99
N PHE A 58 -17.75 2.60 8.11
CA PHE A 58 -17.65 2.94 6.69
C PHE A 58 -19.01 2.93 5.98
N LYS A 59 -19.88 1.96 6.28
CA LYS A 59 -21.24 1.90 5.72
C LYS A 59 -22.11 3.10 6.06
N GLN A 60 -21.88 3.76 7.19
CA GLN A 60 -22.61 4.97 7.59
C GLN A 60 -22.27 6.18 6.69
N ASN A 61 -21.12 6.18 6.03
CA ASN A 61 -20.69 7.26 5.15
C ASN A 61 -21.10 6.99 3.70
N LYS A 62 -22.13 7.70 3.23
CA LYS A 62 -22.68 7.55 1.86
C LYS A 62 -21.70 7.90 0.74
N ALA A 63 -20.60 8.59 1.03
CA ALA A 63 -19.56 8.88 0.04
C ALA A 63 -18.63 7.68 -0.23
N ILE A 64 -18.70 6.64 0.60
CA ILE A 64 -17.84 5.45 0.52
C ILE A 64 -18.65 4.31 -0.10
N GLN A 65 -18.13 3.75 -1.19
CA GLN A 65 -18.71 2.57 -1.82
C GLN A 65 -18.07 1.32 -1.22
N ILE A 66 -18.91 0.48 -0.60
CA ILE A 66 -18.51 -0.82 -0.02
C ILE A 66 -18.76 -1.91 -1.06
N ILE A 67 -17.74 -2.68 -1.42
CA ILE A 67 -17.83 -3.75 -2.42
C ILE A 67 -17.38 -5.07 -1.82
N HIS A 68 -18.33 -5.98 -1.63
CA HIS A 68 -18.04 -7.33 -1.15
C HIS A 68 -17.53 -8.21 -2.29
N THR A 69 -16.37 -8.85 -2.10
CA THR A 69 -15.70 -9.68 -3.10
C THR A 69 -15.45 -11.09 -2.55
N PRO A 70 -16.47 -11.99 -2.53
CA PRO A 70 -16.41 -13.26 -1.82
C PRO A 70 -15.55 -14.35 -2.48
N ASP A 71 -15.05 -14.13 -3.69
CA ASP A 71 -14.24 -15.13 -4.41
C ASP A 71 -12.98 -15.49 -3.63
N GLN A 72 -12.81 -16.78 -3.32
CA GLN A 72 -11.70 -17.32 -2.55
C GLN A 72 -10.57 -17.86 -3.43
N ASN A 73 -10.74 -17.87 -4.76
CA ASN A 73 -9.68 -18.29 -5.69
C ASN A 73 -8.63 -17.18 -5.91
N TYR A 74 -8.90 -15.95 -5.45
CA TYR A 74 -8.05 -14.78 -5.63
C TYR A 74 -8.00 -13.94 -4.34
N THR A 75 -6.84 -13.32 -4.09
CA THR A 75 -6.61 -12.45 -2.92
C THR A 75 -7.42 -11.15 -2.99
N ASP A 76 -7.73 -10.53 -1.84
CA ASP A 76 -8.47 -9.25 -1.79
C ASP A 76 -7.76 -8.13 -2.51
N PHE A 77 -6.43 -8.12 -2.51
CA PHE A 77 -5.68 -7.16 -3.31
C PHE A 77 -5.95 -7.33 -4.82
N THR A 78 -5.98 -8.57 -5.31
CA THR A 78 -6.29 -8.85 -6.72
C THR A 78 -7.72 -8.44 -7.06
N LYS A 79 -8.68 -8.80 -6.21
CA LYS A 79 -10.10 -8.44 -6.35
C LYS A 79 -10.28 -6.91 -6.30
N ALA A 80 -9.56 -6.22 -5.42
CA ALA A 80 -9.56 -4.77 -5.29
C ALA A 80 -9.09 -4.05 -6.57
N LEU A 81 -8.07 -4.57 -7.25
CA LEU A 81 -7.62 -3.99 -8.53
C LEU A 81 -8.66 -4.14 -9.64
N VAL A 82 -9.42 -5.23 -9.65
CA VAL A 82 -10.55 -5.40 -10.58
C VAL A 82 -11.62 -4.35 -10.31
N GLU A 83 -12.01 -4.18 -9.05
CA GLU A 83 -13.01 -3.17 -8.65
C GLU A 83 -12.52 -1.73 -8.87
N PHE A 84 -11.23 -1.46 -8.63
CA PHE A 84 -10.59 -0.20 -8.96
C PHE A 84 -10.74 0.14 -10.44
N ASN A 85 -10.45 -0.81 -11.33
CA ASN A 85 -10.55 -0.60 -12.78
C ASN A 85 -12.00 -0.33 -13.21
N LYS A 86 -12.97 -1.07 -12.64
CA LYS A 86 -14.40 -0.82 -12.88
C LYS A 86 -14.78 0.61 -12.47
N TYR A 87 -14.40 1.03 -11.27
CA TYR A 87 -14.69 2.37 -10.76
C TYR A 87 -14.04 3.46 -11.62
N GLN A 88 -12.79 3.27 -12.02
CA GLN A 88 -12.08 4.18 -12.90
C GLN A 88 -12.82 4.40 -14.23
N LEU A 89 -13.24 3.31 -14.88
CA LEU A 89 -13.97 3.35 -16.16
C LEU A 89 -15.35 3.98 -16.02
N GLN A 90 -16.10 3.60 -14.98
CA GLN A 90 -17.44 4.13 -14.70
C GLN A 90 -17.45 5.64 -14.49
N ASN A 91 -16.40 6.17 -13.86
CA ASN A 91 -16.29 7.60 -13.53
C ASN A 91 -15.44 8.38 -14.56
N ASN A 92 -15.02 7.75 -15.66
CA ASN A 92 -14.16 8.35 -16.68
C ASN A 92 -12.89 9.03 -16.09
N ILE A 93 -12.27 8.38 -15.11
CA ILE A 93 -11.08 8.90 -14.43
C ILE A 93 -9.83 8.37 -15.14
N LYS A 94 -8.92 9.25 -15.56
CA LYS A 94 -7.60 8.83 -16.05
C LYS A 94 -6.60 8.75 -14.89
N ILE A 95 -6.10 7.54 -14.65
CA ILE A 95 -5.07 7.26 -13.64
C ILE A 95 -3.74 7.00 -14.34
N GLU A 96 -2.68 7.68 -13.88
CA GLU A 96 -1.32 7.54 -14.42
C GLU A 96 -0.43 6.72 -13.48
N ASN A 97 -0.65 6.85 -12.17
CA ASN A 97 0.11 6.17 -11.13
C ASN A 97 -0.84 5.59 -10.09
N ILE A 98 -0.56 4.38 -9.64
CA ILE A 98 -1.22 3.76 -8.50
C ILE A 98 -0.17 3.58 -7.40
N TYR A 99 -0.46 4.14 -6.23
CA TYR A 99 0.36 3.98 -5.04
C TYR A 99 -0.32 2.95 -4.15
N VAL A 100 0.33 1.80 -3.98
CA VAL A 100 -0.14 0.77 -3.05
C VAL A 100 0.58 0.97 -1.73
N LEU A 101 -0.18 1.31 -0.69
CA LEU A 101 0.30 1.38 0.68
C LEU A 101 -0.08 0.07 1.37
N THR A 102 0.90 -0.80 1.53
CA THR A 102 0.76 -2.06 2.25
C THR A 102 1.60 -1.98 3.50
N THR A 103 1.05 -2.39 4.63
CA THR A 103 1.87 -2.83 5.75
C THR A 103 2.55 -4.12 5.30
N ILE A 104 3.89 -4.17 5.28
CA ILE A 104 4.57 -5.41 4.93
C ILE A 104 4.35 -6.37 6.10
N GLY A 105 3.56 -7.42 5.86
CA GLY A 105 3.38 -8.52 6.79
C GLY A 105 2.36 -8.27 7.89
N GLU A 106 1.50 -9.26 8.07
CA GLU A 106 0.66 -9.45 9.24
C GLU A 106 1.51 -9.27 10.51
N ARG A 107 1.13 -8.29 11.35
CA ARG A 107 1.84 -7.73 12.52
C ARG A 107 2.97 -6.73 12.23
N MET A 108 2.58 -5.45 12.10
CA MET A 108 3.49 -4.32 12.29
C MET A 108 3.63 -3.97 13.76
N ASP A 109 4.60 -4.60 14.43
CA ASP A 109 5.30 -4.03 15.60
C ASP A 109 6.77 -4.48 15.75
N HIS A 110 7.32 -5.34 14.88
CA HIS A 110 8.66 -5.88 15.12
C HIS A 110 9.57 -5.97 13.88
N ALA A 111 10.86 -5.82 14.15
CA ALA A 111 11.98 -6.28 13.33
C ALA A 111 11.71 -7.64 12.68
N GLY A 112 12.12 -7.84 11.44
CA GLY A 112 11.86 -9.10 10.74
C GLY A 112 12.48 -9.21 9.36
N THR A 113 12.26 -10.37 8.76
CA THR A 113 12.62 -10.70 7.37
C THR A 113 11.35 -10.95 6.59
N TYR A 114 11.23 -10.32 5.42
CA TYR A 114 10.07 -10.34 4.55
C TYR A 114 10.48 -10.72 3.12
N ILE A 115 9.61 -11.42 2.42
CA ILE A 115 9.80 -11.81 1.02
C ILE A 115 8.60 -11.31 0.21
N VAL A 116 8.87 -10.55 -0.84
CA VAL A 116 7.87 -10.00 -1.76
C VAL A 116 8.05 -10.66 -3.12
N ASN A 117 7.04 -11.40 -3.56
CA ASN A 117 7.02 -12.01 -4.90
C ASN A 117 6.71 -10.96 -5.96
N ILE A 118 7.57 -10.82 -6.98
CA ILE A 118 7.44 -9.82 -8.04
C ILE A 118 7.02 -10.49 -9.37
N PRO A 119 5.82 -10.18 -9.88
CA PRO A 119 5.37 -10.67 -11.18
C PRO A 119 6.36 -10.39 -12.32
N GLN A 120 6.48 -11.32 -13.26
CA GLN A 120 7.39 -11.20 -14.41
C GLN A 120 7.12 -9.93 -15.23
N SER A 121 5.86 -9.50 -15.35
CA SER A 121 5.47 -8.29 -16.07
C SER A 121 6.14 -7.04 -15.50
N LEU A 122 6.12 -6.87 -14.18
CA LEU A 122 6.70 -5.71 -13.49
C LEU A 122 8.22 -5.71 -13.56
N ARG A 123 8.84 -6.90 -13.52
CA ARG A 123 10.29 -7.07 -13.71
C ARG A 123 10.71 -6.69 -15.12
N ASN A 124 9.96 -7.14 -16.12
CA ASN A 124 10.24 -6.87 -17.53
C ASN A 124 10.11 -5.39 -17.87
N SER A 125 9.07 -4.71 -17.36
CA SER A 125 8.89 -3.27 -17.59
C SER A 125 9.74 -2.40 -16.67
N LYS A 126 10.48 -3.01 -15.73
CA LYS A 126 11.28 -2.30 -14.71
C LYS A 126 10.43 -1.26 -13.97
N GLU A 127 9.25 -1.67 -13.50
CA GLU A 127 8.42 -0.79 -12.70
C GLU A 127 9.15 -0.32 -11.44
N TRP A 128 8.72 0.83 -10.93
CA TRP A 128 9.33 1.42 -9.75
C TRP A 128 8.89 0.72 -8.47
N CYS A 129 9.75 0.77 -7.46
CA CYS A 129 9.41 0.39 -6.08
C CYS A 129 10.17 1.27 -5.07
N GLY A 130 9.85 1.13 -3.80
CA GLY A 130 10.48 1.89 -2.73
C GLY A 130 10.23 1.34 -1.34
N LEU A 131 11.10 1.74 -0.42
CA LEU A 131 11.09 1.41 1.00
C LEU A 131 11.12 2.72 1.79
N ILE A 132 10.18 2.89 2.72
CA ILE A 132 10.03 4.11 3.52
C ILE A 132 10.05 3.75 5.00
N PRO A 133 11.00 4.27 5.81
CA PRO A 133 11.01 4.07 7.26
C PRO A 133 9.87 4.84 7.90
N ILE A 134 9.02 4.19 8.69
CA ILE A 134 7.88 4.86 9.34
C ILE A 134 7.96 4.69 10.85
N GLY A 135 7.67 5.77 11.58
CA GLY A 135 7.64 5.80 13.04
C GLY A 135 9.01 6.03 13.68
N SER A 136 10.04 5.29 13.24
CA SER A 136 11.41 5.43 13.74
C SER A 136 12.47 5.08 12.68
N PRO A 137 13.74 5.51 12.88
CA PRO A 137 14.84 5.07 12.05
C PRO A 137 15.05 3.56 12.09
N GLY A 138 15.38 2.97 10.95
CA GLY A 138 15.58 1.53 10.79
C GLY A 138 16.91 1.17 10.16
N ILE A 139 17.42 -0.02 10.47
CA ILE A 139 18.54 -0.64 9.75
C ILE A 139 17.95 -1.70 8.82
N VAL A 140 18.24 -1.58 7.52
CA VAL A 140 17.62 -2.39 6.48
C VAL A 140 18.67 -3.04 5.57
N THR A 141 18.44 -4.30 5.22
CA THR A 141 19.19 -5.07 4.22
C THR A 141 18.21 -5.64 3.20
N THR A 142 18.56 -5.64 1.91
CA THR A 142 17.68 -6.15 0.86
C THR A 142 18.41 -7.00 -0.18
N SER A 143 17.65 -7.86 -0.87
CA SER A 143 18.06 -8.51 -2.13
C SER A 143 16.91 -8.46 -3.15
N GLY A 144 17.21 -8.62 -4.45
CA GLY A 144 16.21 -8.57 -5.53
C GLY A 144 15.92 -7.18 -6.09
N LEU A 145 16.49 -6.13 -5.51
CA LEU A 145 16.39 -4.75 -5.99
C LEU A 145 17.60 -4.36 -6.83
N LYS A 146 17.40 -3.46 -7.80
CA LYS A 146 18.48 -2.86 -8.58
C LYS A 146 19.48 -2.13 -7.67
N TRP A 147 18.97 -1.45 -6.65
CA TRP A 147 19.78 -0.81 -5.62
C TRP A 147 19.47 -1.46 -4.27
N ASN A 148 20.18 -2.55 -3.96
CA ASN A 148 20.05 -3.24 -2.69
C ASN A 148 20.69 -2.44 -1.54
N LEU A 149 20.12 -2.61 -0.35
CA LEU A 149 20.65 -2.07 0.90
C LEU A 149 21.45 -3.15 1.62
N ASN A 150 22.49 -2.74 2.35
CA ASN A 150 23.31 -3.63 3.16
C ASN A 150 23.52 -2.98 4.53
N ASN A 151 22.82 -3.48 5.55
CA ASN A 151 22.87 -2.96 6.92
C ASN A 151 22.75 -1.43 6.98
N THR A 152 21.87 -0.88 6.16
CA THR A 152 21.82 0.56 5.87
C THR A 152 20.79 1.24 6.76
N LYS A 153 21.18 2.33 7.41
CA LYS A 153 20.26 3.15 8.20
C LYS A 153 19.33 3.94 7.28
N MET A 154 18.03 3.75 7.43
CA MET A 154 16.96 4.49 6.77
C MET A 154 16.24 5.37 7.79
N GLU A 155 16.07 6.65 7.46
CA GLU A 155 15.46 7.66 8.33
C GLU A 155 14.97 8.84 7.48
N PHE A 156 13.80 9.39 7.82
CA PHE A 156 13.34 10.64 7.20
C PHE A 156 14.34 11.77 7.48
N GLY A 157 14.77 12.45 6.42
CA GLY A 157 15.82 13.48 6.49
C GLY A 157 17.25 12.94 6.28
N LEU A 158 17.43 11.62 6.22
CA LEU A 158 18.69 10.99 5.81
C LEU A 158 18.51 10.21 4.52
N LEU A 159 18.00 8.98 4.61
CA LEU A 159 17.86 8.06 3.49
C LEU A 159 16.47 7.43 3.49
N VAL A 160 15.79 7.62 2.36
CA VAL A 160 14.54 6.95 2.00
C VAL A 160 14.74 6.37 0.60
N SER A 161 14.54 5.06 0.44
CA SER A 161 14.72 4.40 -0.86
C SER A 161 13.48 4.62 -1.71
N THR A 162 13.44 5.73 -2.45
CA THR A 162 12.41 5.99 -3.47
C THR A 162 12.99 5.78 -4.87
N SER A 163 12.12 5.49 -5.85
CA SER A 163 12.52 5.27 -7.25
C SER A 163 13.51 4.11 -7.48
N ASN A 164 13.39 3.06 -6.67
CA ASN A 164 14.11 1.80 -6.89
C ASN A 164 13.41 0.99 -8.00
N THR A 165 13.99 -0.12 -8.43
CA THR A 165 13.36 -1.07 -9.36
C THR A 165 13.94 -2.47 -9.12
N TYR A 166 13.48 -3.46 -9.87
CA TYR A 166 13.85 -4.87 -9.67
C TYR A 166 15.13 -5.22 -10.44
N ASP A 167 15.95 -6.11 -9.88
CA ASP A 167 17.16 -6.62 -10.56
C ASP A 167 16.86 -7.75 -11.56
N GLY A 168 15.61 -8.21 -11.62
CA GLY A 168 15.13 -9.30 -12.47
C GLY A 168 14.80 -10.58 -11.69
N SER A 169 15.23 -10.68 -10.43
CA SER A 169 14.89 -11.78 -9.51
C SER A 169 13.38 -11.83 -9.26
N PRO A 170 12.78 -13.04 -9.13
CA PRO A 170 11.34 -13.19 -8.89
C PRO A 170 10.90 -12.73 -7.50
N GLU A 171 11.85 -12.50 -6.60
CA GLU A 171 11.60 -12.20 -5.20
C GLU A 171 12.47 -11.03 -4.76
N VAL A 172 11.91 -10.18 -3.91
CA VAL A 172 12.62 -9.15 -3.15
C VAL A 172 12.61 -9.56 -1.69
N LYS A 173 13.79 -9.70 -1.09
CA LYS A 173 13.94 -9.96 0.35
C LYS A 173 14.23 -8.65 1.06
N ILE A 174 13.59 -8.41 2.20
CA ILE A 174 13.78 -7.22 3.04
C ILE A 174 13.98 -7.69 4.48
N GLU A 175 15.12 -7.35 5.07
CA GLU A 175 15.41 -7.55 6.49
C GLU A 175 15.48 -6.18 7.15
N THR A 176 14.77 -5.99 8.26
CA THR A 176 14.74 -4.70 8.96
C THR A 176 14.63 -4.89 10.47
N ASN A 177 15.22 -3.98 11.25
CA ASN A 177 15.06 -3.95 12.70
C ASN A 177 13.90 -3.06 13.20
N SER A 178 13.14 -2.46 12.27
CA SER A 178 12.04 -1.52 12.57
C SER A 178 10.98 -1.54 11.46
N SER A 179 9.89 -0.81 11.65
CA SER A 179 8.80 -0.72 10.70
C SER A 179 9.21 -0.03 9.39
N ILE A 180 9.02 -0.73 8.27
CA ILE A 180 9.27 -0.22 6.91
C ILE A 180 8.00 -0.39 6.08
N LEU A 181 7.66 0.65 5.32
CA LEU A 181 6.61 0.65 4.31
C LEU A 181 7.21 0.27 2.95
N TRP A 182 6.63 -0.73 2.29
CA TRP A 182 6.92 -1.08 0.90
C TRP A 182 5.94 -0.38 -0.02
N THR A 183 6.45 0.13 -1.14
CA THR A 183 5.65 0.74 -2.21
C THR A 183 6.13 0.20 -3.55
N MET A 184 5.21 0.01 -4.50
CA MET A 184 5.55 -0.41 -5.86
C MET A 184 4.52 0.09 -6.88
N GLY A 185 5.02 0.35 -8.08
CA GLY A 185 4.21 0.60 -9.25
C GLY A 185 3.54 -0.68 -9.71
N ILE A 186 2.28 -0.57 -10.07
CA ILE A 186 1.54 -1.61 -10.78
C ILE A 186 1.20 -1.07 -12.16
N LYS A 187 1.48 -1.86 -13.20
CA LYS A 187 0.99 -1.55 -14.54
C LYS A 187 -0.42 -2.11 -14.65
N GLY A 188 -1.40 -1.25 -14.94
CA GLY A 188 -2.78 -1.68 -15.17
C GLY A 188 -2.84 -2.72 -16.28
N PHE A 189 -3.77 -3.68 -16.17
CA PHE A 189 -4.12 -4.62 -17.22
C PHE A 189 -4.80 -3.88 -18.39
N CYS A 190 -4.07 -2.99 -19.06
CA CYS A 190 -4.41 -2.49 -20.37
C CYS A 190 -3.40 -3.10 -21.32
N ASP A 191 -3.73 -4.30 -21.81
CA ASP A 191 -3.39 -4.80 -23.14
C ASP A 191 -3.93 -6.24 -23.25
N ARG A 192 -5.21 -6.33 -23.62
CA ARG A 192 -5.78 -7.33 -24.52
C ARG A 192 -7.17 -6.90 -24.98
#